data_AF-A0A817FXE8-F1
#
_entry.id   AF-A0A817FXE8-F1
#
_cell.length_a   1.000
_cell.length_b   1.000
_cell.length_c   1.000
_cell.angle_alpha   90.00
_cell.angle_beta   90.00
_cell.angle_gamma   90.00
#
_symmetry.space_group_name_H-M   'P 1'
#
loop_
_entity.id
_entity.type
_entity.pdbx_description
1 polymer ?
#
loop_
_entity_poly.entity_id
_entity_poly.type
_entity_poly.pdbx_seq_one_letter_code
_entity_poly.pdbx_strand_id
1 'polypeptide(L)'
;MVQFTKYFLRLQNYFYENNPSSNSSCTSSPAKWCIDGYDGYKFCIQNPTLLPLCILALLIGLFCSKCISKLAGKFPSRWFYYLAFFLYGIMMTSAGILHCFIGDRQTNEDSSENIRLFIVIIDVSLTTCIAVTFLFCGLCDIQFLNPQSICTRCLLLSSYFILFLLWTLAVINEWNHIIYALYVGVISICCFVYLITQLCIKSNRHALLALFMSGIYASIGLIAESFGAEYICKSEGPFWSQYFGPEFIWCLFADIISEVIPNDSCLVFFVHQKINYENIARLIVRFMLEKLLEDNREKSSVLLESLIEVNESNLRDTVKTTISYGVAYHHSGLTDDGHVELGLASSLNNHLTTSLINMNLENPLHLLYITVLSDLPNMTIGFRQLVDRVSSLQ
;
A
#
# COMPACT_ATOMS: atom_id res chain seq x y z
N MET A 1 25.25 20.25 11.99
CA MET A 1 23.89 20.30 12.60
C MET A 1 22.96 21.25 11.85
N VAL A 2 22.97 22.58 12.09
CA VAL A 2 22.08 23.54 11.38
C VAL A 2 22.32 23.62 9.85
N GLN A 3 23.51 23.25 9.36
CA GLN A 3 23.81 23.17 7.92
C GLN A 3 23.26 21.91 7.24
N PHE A 4 23.05 20.81 7.96
CA PHE A 4 22.62 19.52 7.40
C PHE A 4 21.13 19.51 7.10
N THR A 5 20.30 20.04 8.01
CA THR A 5 18.87 20.29 7.79
C THR A 5 18.67 21.25 6.61
N LYS A 6 19.53 22.27 6.48
CA LYS A 6 19.57 23.17 5.30
C LYS A 6 19.98 22.45 4.01
N TYR A 7 20.74 21.35 4.08
CA TYR A 7 21.23 20.62 2.91
C TYR A 7 20.22 19.59 2.39
N PHE A 8 19.51 18.89 3.27
CA PHE A 8 18.40 18.01 2.87
C PHE A 8 17.25 18.80 2.26
N LEU A 9 16.90 19.94 2.87
CA LEU A 9 16.01 20.95 2.28
C LEU A 9 16.55 21.50 0.96
N ARG A 10 17.89 21.62 0.78
CA ARG A 10 18.51 22.03 -0.49
C ARG A 10 18.45 20.96 -1.56
N LEU A 11 18.54 19.67 -1.23
CA LEU A 11 18.38 18.59 -2.20
C LEU A 11 16.93 18.50 -2.67
N GLN A 12 15.98 18.64 -1.74
CA GLN A 12 14.56 18.78 -2.07
C GLN A 12 14.32 20.04 -2.92
N ASN A 13 14.85 21.20 -2.51
CA ASN A 13 14.76 22.43 -3.30
C ASN A 13 15.52 22.35 -4.63
N TYR A 14 16.60 21.59 -4.78
CA TYR A 14 17.33 21.45 -6.04
C TYR A 14 16.50 20.69 -7.10
N PHE A 15 15.63 19.78 -6.66
CA PHE A 15 14.62 19.16 -7.52
C PHE A 15 13.43 20.10 -7.83
N TYR A 16 13.13 21.05 -6.95
CA TYR A 16 12.00 21.99 -7.11
C TYR A 16 12.36 23.36 -7.74
N GLU A 17 13.60 23.85 -7.62
CA GLU A 17 14.03 25.21 -7.99
C GLU A 17 14.50 25.32 -9.46
N ASN A 18 14.65 24.21 -10.18
CA ASN A 18 15.05 24.22 -11.60
C ASN A 18 13.88 24.45 -12.59
N ASN A 19 12.68 24.81 -12.12
CA ASN A 19 11.58 25.28 -12.95
C ASN A 19 11.29 26.77 -12.70
N PRO A 20 12.05 27.70 -13.30
CA PRO A 20 11.72 29.11 -13.21
C PRO A 20 10.53 29.40 -14.12
N SER A 21 9.56 30.13 -13.58
CA SER A 21 8.47 30.84 -14.28
C SER A 21 7.28 30.01 -14.80
N SER A 22 6.39 29.61 -13.88
CA SER A 22 4.95 29.61 -14.19
C SER A 22 4.14 30.04 -12.98
N ASN A 23 3.40 31.14 -13.09
CA ASN A 23 2.43 31.69 -12.13
C ASN A 23 1.20 30.77 -11.90
N SER A 24 1.38 29.45 -11.91
CA SER A 24 0.31 28.50 -11.60
C SER A 24 0.23 28.31 -10.08
N SER A 25 -0.89 28.72 -9.50
CA SER A 25 -1.26 28.70 -8.09
C SER A 25 -1.43 27.29 -7.51
N CYS A 26 -0.42 26.43 -7.61
CA CYS A 26 -0.31 25.20 -6.83
C CYS A 26 0.62 25.48 -5.64
N THR A 27 0.10 26.10 -4.58
CA THR A 27 0.84 26.14 -3.31
C THR A 27 0.82 24.73 -2.73
N SER A 28 1.85 23.96 -3.05
CA SER A 28 2.06 22.54 -2.71
C SER A 28 2.38 22.30 -1.24
N SER A 29 1.82 23.09 -0.32
CA SER A 29 1.98 22.75 1.10
C SER A 29 1.19 21.47 1.38
N PRO A 30 1.83 20.38 1.82
CA PRO A 30 1.13 19.14 2.14
C PRO A 30 0.05 19.40 3.19
N ALA A 31 -1.07 18.69 3.09
CA ALA A 31 -2.17 18.83 4.02
C ALA A 31 -1.72 18.45 5.44
N LYS A 32 -1.72 19.42 6.36
CA LYS A 32 -1.37 19.19 7.76
C LYS A 32 -2.63 19.03 8.60
N TRP A 33 -2.72 17.99 9.41
CA TRP A 33 -3.81 17.80 10.37
C TRP A 33 -3.31 18.16 11.76
N CYS A 34 -3.82 19.25 12.33
CA CYS A 34 -3.42 19.69 13.65
C CYS A 34 -4.57 19.61 14.65
N ILE A 35 -4.29 19.11 15.85
CA ILE A 35 -5.17 19.08 17.00
C ILE A 35 -4.61 20.06 18.03
N ASP A 36 -5.43 21.03 18.43
CA ASP A 36 -5.06 21.98 19.48
C ASP A 36 -5.31 21.31 20.85
N GLY A 37 -4.25 21.12 21.64
CA GLY A 37 -4.31 20.57 22.99
C GLY A 37 -4.74 21.62 24.03
N TYR A 38 -5.30 21.15 25.14
CA TYR A 38 -5.80 22.01 26.23
C TYR A 38 -4.73 22.94 26.83
N ASP A 39 -3.46 22.52 26.83
CA ASP A 39 -2.32 23.29 27.35
C ASP A 39 -1.68 24.22 26.30
N GLY A 40 -2.33 24.43 25.15
CA GLY A 40 -1.81 25.24 24.04
C GLY A 40 -0.78 24.52 23.16
N TYR A 41 -0.45 23.26 23.45
CA TYR A 41 0.39 22.44 22.57
C TYR A 41 -0.40 22.00 21.34
N LYS A 42 0.10 22.35 20.15
CA LYS A 42 -0.51 21.98 18.87
C LYS A 42 0.18 20.73 18.29
N PHE A 43 -0.51 19.60 18.34
CA PHE A 43 -0.05 18.34 17.74
C PHE A 43 -0.43 18.32 16.26
N CYS A 44 0.55 18.26 15.35
CA CYS A 44 0.32 18.28 13.90
C CYS A 44 0.87 17.02 13.23
N ILE A 45 0.04 16.37 12.42
CA ILE A 45 0.43 15.34 11.47
C ILE A 45 0.74 16.04 10.14
N GLN A 46 1.98 15.91 9.66
CA GLN A 46 2.41 16.63 8.46
C GLN A 46 1.94 15.98 7.15
N ASN A 47 1.95 14.64 7.09
CA ASN A 47 1.57 13.85 5.93
C ASN A 47 0.59 12.73 6.32
N PRO A 48 -0.69 13.05 6.59
CA PRO A 48 -1.67 12.08 7.08
C PRO A 48 -1.96 10.95 6.09
N THR A 49 -1.72 11.16 4.80
CA THR A 49 -1.87 10.14 3.74
C THR A 49 -0.85 9.01 3.85
N LEU A 50 0.32 9.25 4.43
CA LEU A 50 1.35 8.24 4.62
C LEU A 50 1.02 7.28 5.77
N LEU A 51 0.24 7.74 6.75
CA LEU A 51 -0.09 6.97 7.95
C LEU A 51 -0.78 5.61 7.64
N PRO A 52 -1.85 5.54 6.82
CA PRO A 52 -2.44 4.24 6.46
C PRO A 52 -1.47 3.36 5.68
N LEU A 53 -0.60 3.93 4.84
CA LEU A 53 0.40 3.18 4.08
C LEU A 53 1.46 2.54 4.99
N CYS A 54 1.96 3.29 5.98
CA CYS A 54 2.90 2.79 6.97
C CYS A 54 2.27 1.69 7.85
N ILE A 55 1.02 1.87 8.26
CA ILE A 55 0.29 0.85 9.03
C ILE A 55 0.09 -0.41 8.19
N LEU A 56 -0.36 -0.26 6.94
CA LEU A 56 -0.53 -1.38 6.03
C LEU A 56 0.80 -2.11 5.79
N ALA A 57 1.87 -1.37 5.52
CA ALA A 57 3.19 -1.96 5.31
C ALA A 57 3.73 -2.67 6.56
N LEU A 58 3.48 -2.14 7.75
CA LEU A 58 3.77 -2.83 9.02
C LEU A 58 2.96 -4.13 9.15
N LEU A 59 1.66 -4.09 8.87
CA LEU A 59 0.79 -5.26 8.91
C LEU A 59 1.24 -6.34 7.92
N ILE A 60 1.56 -5.95 6.68
CA ILE A 60 2.13 -6.84 5.65
C ILE A 60 3.45 -7.43 6.15
N GLY A 61 4.37 -6.59 6.64
CA GLY A 61 5.66 -7.05 7.17
C GLY A 61 5.51 -8.08 8.29
N LEU A 62 4.66 -7.80 9.29
CA LEU A 62 4.40 -8.72 10.40
C LEU A 62 3.65 -9.99 9.98
N PHE A 63 2.65 -9.86 9.10
CA PHE A 63 1.86 -10.98 8.61
C PHE A 63 2.69 -11.91 7.74
N CYS A 64 3.38 -11.38 6.73
CA CYS A 64 4.28 -12.14 5.87
C CYS A 64 5.38 -12.81 6.70
N SER A 65 5.98 -12.07 7.64
CA SER A 65 6.97 -12.62 8.57
C SER A 65 6.40 -13.82 9.35
N LYS A 66 5.22 -13.68 9.98
CA LYS A 66 4.55 -14.77 10.71
C LYS A 66 4.12 -15.96 9.84
N CYS A 67 3.66 -15.71 8.61
CA CYS A 67 3.29 -16.75 7.66
C CYS A 67 4.51 -17.53 7.21
N ILE A 68 5.58 -16.81 6.85
CA ILE A 68 6.88 -17.39 6.53
C ILE A 68 7.39 -18.18 7.71
N SER A 69 7.25 -17.70 8.96
CA SER A 69 7.65 -18.42 10.17
C SER A 69 6.79 -19.66 10.53
N LYS A 70 5.66 -19.91 9.82
CA LYS A 70 4.84 -21.14 9.95
C LYS A 70 4.99 -22.22 8.85
N LEU A 71 5.31 -21.88 7.60
CA LEU A 71 5.83 -22.80 6.54
C LEU A 71 6.93 -23.82 6.96
N ALA A 72 6.56 -25.02 7.43
CA ALA A 72 7.51 -26.05 7.85
C ALA A 72 8.23 -26.74 6.67
N GLY A 73 9.53 -27.01 6.83
CA GLY A 73 10.27 -28.07 6.11
C GLY A 73 10.72 -27.83 4.67
N LYS A 74 10.31 -26.77 3.98
CA LYS A 74 10.62 -26.60 2.54
C LYS A 74 11.72 -25.60 2.19
N PHE A 75 12.03 -24.64 3.06
CA PHE A 75 12.97 -23.56 2.74
C PHE A 75 14.06 -23.43 3.81
N PRO A 76 15.31 -23.81 3.52
CA PRO A 76 16.39 -23.72 4.49
C PRO A 76 16.76 -22.26 4.80
N SER A 77 16.53 -21.33 3.87
CA SER A 77 16.75 -19.87 3.96
C SER A 77 15.63 -19.09 4.66
N ARG A 78 14.59 -19.77 5.15
CA ARG A 78 13.37 -19.17 5.73
C ARG A 78 13.61 -18.11 6.80
N TRP A 79 14.61 -18.31 7.66
CA TRP A 79 14.92 -17.35 8.73
C TRP A 79 15.32 -15.98 8.18
N PHE A 80 16.04 -15.94 7.05
CA PHE A 80 16.42 -14.69 6.40
C PHE A 80 15.22 -13.97 5.79
N TYR A 81 14.32 -14.70 5.13
CA TYR A 81 13.07 -14.13 4.62
C TYR A 81 12.18 -13.57 5.73
N TYR A 82 11.98 -14.34 6.80
CA TYR A 82 11.27 -13.88 8.00
C TYR A 82 11.84 -12.56 8.53
N LEU A 83 13.18 -12.46 8.61
CA LEU A 83 13.89 -11.28 9.08
C LEU A 83 13.73 -10.10 8.13
N ALA A 84 13.83 -10.30 6.81
CA ALA A 84 13.67 -9.24 5.82
C ALA A 84 12.31 -8.55 5.94
N PHE A 85 11.22 -9.33 5.97
CA PHE A 85 9.85 -8.79 6.10
C PHE A 85 9.60 -8.14 7.46
N PHE A 86 10.21 -8.67 8.52
CA PHE A 86 10.14 -8.06 9.84
C PHE A 86 10.84 -6.69 9.87
N LEU A 87 12.07 -6.61 9.35
CA LEU A 87 12.82 -5.36 9.25
C LEU A 87 12.10 -4.34 8.35
N TYR A 88 11.46 -4.79 7.26
CA TYR A 88 10.62 -3.94 6.41
C TYR A 88 9.49 -3.28 7.18
N GLY A 89 8.76 -4.04 8.01
CA GLY A 89 7.69 -3.47 8.85
C GLY A 89 8.21 -2.42 9.84
N ILE A 90 9.38 -2.65 10.45
CA ILE A 90 10.03 -1.68 11.34
C ILE A 90 10.43 -0.41 10.58
N MET A 91 11.10 -0.56 9.42
CA MET A 91 11.53 0.55 8.57
C MET A 91 10.34 1.42 8.15
N MET A 92 9.25 0.82 7.68
CA MET A 92 8.07 1.59 7.27
C MET A 92 7.40 2.31 8.44
N THR A 93 7.51 1.77 9.66
CA THR A 93 7.04 2.43 10.87
C THR A 93 7.95 3.60 11.26
N SER A 94 9.28 3.47 11.15
CA SER A 94 10.21 4.57 11.40
C SER A 94 10.04 5.71 10.40
N ALA A 95 9.91 5.41 9.11
CA ALA A 95 9.61 6.38 8.07
C ALA A 95 8.28 7.10 8.34
N GLY A 96 7.23 6.34 8.71
CA GLY A 96 5.95 6.92 9.10
C GLY A 96 6.06 7.88 10.27
N ILE A 97 6.82 7.52 11.32
CA ILE A 97 7.03 8.41 12.47
C ILE A 97 7.77 9.68 12.06
N LEU A 98 8.82 9.54 11.26
CA LEU A 98 9.64 10.64 10.78
C LEU A 98 8.82 11.63 9.96
N HIS A 99 8.07 11.16 8.96
CA HIS A 99 7.34 12.01 8.03
C HIS A 99 6.01 12.52 8.58
N CYS A 100 5.31 11.73 9.41
CA CYS A 100 4.01 12.14 9.95
C CYS A 100 4.15 13.03 11.18
N PHE A 101 5.02 12.70 12.14
CA PHE A 101 5.01 13.37 13.46
C PHE A 101 6.15 14.38 13.64
N ILE A 102 7.35 14.09 13.15
CA ILE A 102 8.49 14.99 13.29
C ILE A 102 8.43 16.03 12.17
N GLY A 103 8.34 15.51 10.94
CA GLY A 103 8.44 16.21 9.67
C GLY A 103 9.44 17.37 9.67
N ASP A 104 9.24 18.37 8.82
CA ASP A 104 10.31 19.32 8.49
C ASP A 104 10.33 20.57 9.38
N ARG A 105 9.85 20.43 10.62
CA ARG A 105 9.62 21.58 11.49
C ARG A 105 10.97 22.17 11.94
N GLN A 106 11.33 23.33 11.40
CA GLN A 106 12.33 24.27 11.93
C GLN A 106 11.83 24.95 13.22
N THR A 107 11.39 24.18 14.22
CA THR A 107 11.25 24.73 15.56
C THR A 107 12.64 24.75 16.19
N ASN A 108 13.10 25.93 16.63
CA ASN A 108 14.42 26.21 17.20
C ASN A 108 14.74 25.46 18.53
N GLU A 109 14.14 24.29 18.76
CA GLU A 109 14.38 23.48 19.94
C GLU A 109 15.38 22.36 19.62
N ASP A 110 16.59 22.51 20.16
CA ASP A 110 17.75 21.60 20.00
C ASP A 110 17.43 20.12 20.34
N SER A 111 16.43 19.86 21.19
CA SER A 111 16.04 18.50 21.60
C SER A 111 15.46 17.67 20.45
N SER A 112 14.80 18.31 19.49
CA SER A 112 14.13 17.65 18.37
C SER A 112 15.11 17.18 17.27
N GLU A 113 16.26 17.85 17.13
CA GLU A 113 17.26 17.51 16.12
C GLU A 113 17.91 16.14 16.38
N ASN A 114 18.21 15.82 17.64
CA ASN A 114 18.82 14.54 18.01
C ASN A 114 17.89 13.35 17.74
N ILE A 115 16.58 13.52 18.03
CA ILE A 115 15.57 12.48 17.79
C ILE A 115 15.37 12.29 16.28
N ARG A 116 15.28 13.40 15.52
CA ARG A 116 15.19 13.35 14.05
C ARG A 116 16.39 12.62 13.46
N LEU A 117 17.60 12.98 13.85
CA LEU A 117 18.83 12.35 13.38
C LEU A 117 18.86 10.85 13.69
N PHE A 118 18.49 10.48 14.92
CA PHE A 118 18.43 9.08 15.35
C PHE A 118 17.46 8.26 14.50
N ILE A 119 16.25 8.78 14.26
CA ILE A 119 15.24 8.09 13.45
C ILE A 119 15.68 7.99 12.00
N VAL A 120 16.29 9.05 11.44
CA VAL A 120 16.86 9.02 10.08
C VAL A 120 17.93 7.93 9.98
N ILE A 121 18.87 7.85 10.94
CA ILE A 121 19.94 6.84 10.94
C ILE A 121 19.35 5.43 11.01
N ILE A 122 18.33 5.21 11.86
CA ILE A 122 17.65 3.91 11.95
C ILE A 122 17.00 3.55 10.61
N ASP A 123 16.24 4.47 10.03
CA ASP A 123 15.47 4.24 8.82
C ASP A 123 16.37 3.83 7.65
N VAL A 124 17.38 4.64 7.33
CA VAL A 124 18.32 4.37 6.24
C VAL A 124 19.19 3.13 6.48
N SER A 125 19.56 2.86 7.74
CA SER A 125 20.30 1.65 8.09
C SER A 125 19.44 0.40 7.87
N LEU A 126 18.18 0.42 8.31
CA LEU A 126 17.24 -0.68 8.10
C LEU A 126 17.02 -0.96 6.62
N THR A 127 16.89 0.07 5.77
CA THR A 127 16.76 -0.11 4.31
C THR A 127 17.95 -0.90 3.74
N THR A 128 19.18 -0.52 4.09
CA THR A 128 20.38 -1.25 3.61
C THR A 128 20.47 -2.67 4.19
N CYS A 129 20.08 -2.87 5.46
CA CYS A 129 20.03 -4.19 6.07
C CYS A 129 19.02 -5.11 5.37
N ILE A 130 17.84 -4.59 4.97
CA ILE A 130 16.85 -5.35 4.20
C ILE A 130 17.44 -5.80 2.86
N ALA A 131 18.10 -4.90 2.14
CA ALA A 131 18.74 -5.22 0.86
C ALA A 131 19.82 -6.32 1.03
N VAL A 132 20.67 -6.21 2.04
CA VAL A 132 21.66 -7.26 2.36
C VAL A 132 20.98 -8.57 2.77
N THR A 133 19.86 -8.52 3.49
CA THR A 133 19.09 -9.73 3.82
C THR A 133 18.64 -10.44 2.55
N PHE A 134 18.11 -9.70 1.57
CA PHE A 134 17.72 -10.28 0.28
C PHE A 134 18.90 -10.87 -0.48
N LEU A 135 20.06 -10.22 -0.48
CA LEU A 135 21.28 -10.80 -1.04
C LEU A 135 21.59 -12.17 -0.40
N PHE A 136 21.55 -12.26 0.94
CA PHE A 136 21.78 -13.51 1.65
C PHE A 136 20.71 -14.57 1.35
N CYS A 137 19.44 -14.18 1.21
CA CYS A 137 18.38 -15.08 0.75
C CYS A 137 18.76 -15.67 -0.62
N GLY A 138 19.12 -14.84 -1.59
CA GLY A 138 19.51 -15.29 -2.93
C GLY A 138 20.70 -16.23 -2.93
N LEU A 139 21.75 -15.89 -2.16
CA LEU A 139 22.95 -16.72 -2.01
C LEU A 139 22.66 -18.07 -1.30
N CYS A 140 21.74 -18.10 -0.34
CA CYS A 140 21.34 -19.34 0.31
C CYS A 140 20.47 -20.21 -0.60
N ASP A 141 19.62 -19.59 -1.44
CA ASP A 141 18.73 -20.30 -2.34
C ASP A 141 19.52 -21.02 -3.46
N ILE A 142 20.64 -20.44 -3.94
CA ILE A 142 21.59 -21.12 -4.86
C ILE A 142 22.57 -22.07 -4.14
N GLN A 143 22.37 -22.32 -2.83
CA GLN A 143 23.24 -23.15 -1.99
C GLN A 143 24.69 -22.66 -1.87
N PHE A 144 24.98 -21.40 -2.20
CA PHE A 144 26.31 -20.80 -2.04
C PHE A 144 26.63 -20.56 -0.55
N LEU A 145 25.62 -20.21 0.24
CA LEU A 145 25.70 -20.09 1.69
C LEU A 145 24.84 -21.16 2.37
N ASN A 146 25.34 -21.74 3.46
CA ASN A 146 24.55 -22.64 4.29
C ASN A 146 23.75 -21.83 5.33
N PRO A 147 22.41 -21.78 5.27
CA PRO A 147 21.60 -20.97 6.19
C PRO A 147 21.53 -21.53 7.63
N GLN A 148 21.87 -22.81 7.82
CA GLN A 148 21.96 -23.44 9.14
C GLN A 148 23.31 -23.18 9.81
N SER A 149 24.33 -22.80 9.04
CA SER A 149 25.64 -22.49 9.59
C SER A 149 25.59 -21.24 10.47
N ILE A 150 26.10 -21.36 11.68
CA ILE A 150 26.29 -20.24 12.61
C ILE A 150 27.17 -19.15 11.95
N CYS A 151 28.16 -19.55 11.16
CA CYS A 151 29.05 -18.63 10.44
C CYS A 151 28.26 -17.68 9.53
N THR A 152 27.31 -18.20 8.74
CA THR A 152 26.48 -17.38 7.85
C THR A 152 25.64 -16.37 8.62
N ARG A 153 25.08 -16.77 9.78
CA ARG A 153 24.29 -15.88 10.63
C ARG A 153 25.15 -14.80 11.27
N CYS A 154 26.34 -15.16 11.76
CA CYS A 154 27.32 -14.22 12.29
C CYS A 154 27.80 -13.24 11.20
N LEU A 155 28.00 -13.73 9.96
CA LEU A 155 28.36 -12.89 8.82
C LEU A 155 27.28 -11.84 8.54
N LEU A 156 26.00 -12.25 8.53
CA LEU A 156 24.89 -11.32 8.33
C LEU A 156 24.80 -10.29 9.47
N LEU A 157 24.84 -10.73 10.73
CA LEU A 157 24.79 -9.81 11.88
C LEU A 157 25.99 -8.85 11.92
N SER A 158 27.17 -9.33 11.57
CA SER A 158 28.36 -8.49 11.42
C SER A 158 28.18 -7.46 10.31
N SER A 159 27.58 -7.85 9.17
CA SER A 159 27.28 -6.92 8.08
C SER A 159 26.31 -5.81 8.51
N TYR A 160 25.28 -6.12 9.32
CA TYR A 160 24.36 -5.11 9.86
C TYR A 160 25.07 -4.14 10.78
N PHE A 161 25.91 -4.64 11.69
CA PHE A 161 26.66 -3.79 12.60
C PHE A 161 27.60 -2.84 11.84
N ILE A 162 28.30 -3.36 10.83
CA ILE A 162 29.20 -2.56 9.98
C ILE A 162 28.41 -1.50 9.20
N LEU A 163 27.30 -1.86 8.58
CA LEU A 163 26.46 -0.91 7.85
C LEU A 163 25.88 0.18 8.75
N PHE A 164 25.39 -0.20 9.94
CA PHE A 164 24.88 0.75 10.92
C PHE A 164 25.98 1.73 11.39
N LEU A 165 27.18 1.22 11.67
CA LEU A 165 28.34 2.04 12.03
C LEU A 165 28.72 2.99 10.87
N LEU A 166 28.77 2.47 9.63
CA LEU A 166 29.08 3.27 8.44
C LEU A 166 28.05 4.37 8.21
N TRP A 167 26.75 4.07 8.34
CA TRP A 167 25.70 5.08 8.27
C TRP A 167 25.83 6.13 9.35
N THR A 168 26.05 5.69 10.60
CA THR A 168 26.23 6.61 11.73
C THR A 168 27.42 7.54 11.50
N LEU A 169 28.58 7.01 11.09
CA LEU A 169 29.76 7.79 10.78
C LEU A 169 29.55 8.71 9.57
N ALA A 170 28.89 8.22 8.52
CA ALA A 170 28.65 9.00 7.31
C ALA A 170 27.69 10.17 7.57
N VAL A 171 26.66 9.97 8.40
CA VAL A 171 25.71 11.00 8.79
C VAL A 171 26.36 12.03 9.73
N ILE A 172 27.12 11.58 10.74
CA ILE A 172 27.80 12.48 11.68
C ILE A 172 28.84 13.35 10.98
N ASN A 173 29.60 12.78 10.03
CA ASN A 173 30.65 13.50 9.31
C ASN A 173 30.18 14.14 8.00
N GLU A 174 28.88 14.07 7.69
CA GLU A 174 28.28 14.63 6.46
C GLU A 174 28.95 14.11 5.16
N TRP A 175 29.33 12.83 5.13
CA TRP A 175 30.01 12.19 4.01
C TRP A 175 29.04 11.82 2.88
N ASN A 176 28.64 12.80 2.08
CA ASN A 176 27.67 12.66 0.98
C ASN A 176 27.98 11.51 0.01
N HIS A 177 29.25 11.32 -0.36
CA HIS A 177 29.64 10.24 -1.26
C HIS A 177 29.41 8.86 -0.66
N ILE A 178 29.63 8.70 0.64
CA ILE A 178 29.42 7.44 1.36
C ILE A 178 27.93 7.20 1.54
N ILE A 179 27.14 8.23 1.87
CA ILE A 179 25.67 8.15 1.93
C ILE A 179 25.12 7.67 0.58
N TYR A 180 25.56 8.27 -0.53
CA TYR A 180 25.14 7.87 -1.87
C TYR A 180 25.59 6.44 -2.21
N ALA A 181 26.82 6.06 -1.87
CA ALA A 181 27.32 4.71 -2.10
C ALA A 181 26.58 3.64 -1.27
N LEU A 182 26.26 3.94 -0.01
CA LEU A 182 25.48 3.06 0.87
C LEU A 182 24.04 2.94 0.39
N TYR A 183 23.40 4.04 0.02
CA TYR A 183 22.01 4.03 -0.40
C TYR A 183 21.88 3.47 -1.82
N VAL A 184 22.46 4.12 -2.82
CA VAL A 184 22.29 3.70 -4.23
C VAL A 184 23.13 2.47 -4.54
N GLY A 185 24.39 2.44 -4.13
CA GLY A 185 25.32 1.36 -4.48
C GLY A 185 24.95 0.03 -3.82
N VAL A 186 24.92 -0.01 -2.48
CA VAL A 186 24.67 -1.27 -1.75
C VAL A 186 23.28 -1.81 -2.02
N ILE A 187 22.23 -0.96 -1.99
CA ILE A 187 20.86 -1.42 -2.24
C ILE A 187 20.74 -1.96 -3.67
N SER A 188 21.20 -1.21 -4.69
CA SER A 188 21.07 -1.64 -6.08
C SER A 188 21.82 -2.95 -6.34
N ILE A 189 23.06 -3.09 -5.85
CA ILE A 189 23.86 -4.31 -6.05
C ILE A 189 23.21 -5.50 -5.34
N CYS A 190 22.80 -5.35 -4.07
CA CYS A 190 22.21 -6.45 -3.32
C CYS A 190 20.89 -6.92 -3.92
N CYS A 191 20.00 -5.99 -4.25
CA CYS A 191 18.71 -6.29 -4.87
C CYS A 191 18.89 -6.87 -6.28
N PHE A 192 19.82 -6.34 -7.08
CA PHE A 192 20.12 -6.86 -8.42
C PHE A 192 20.64 -8.30 -8.37
N VAL A 193 21.62 -8.58 -7.50
CA VAL A 193 22.14 -9.95 -7.34
C VAL A 193 21.03 -10.88 -6.86
N TYR A 194 20.20 -10.46 -5.90
CA TYR A 194 19.04 -11.24 -5.49
C TYR A 194 18.12 -11.57 -6.67
N LEU A 195 17.72 -10.57 -7.46
CA LEU A 195 16.86 -10.78 -8.63
C LEU A 195 17.48 -11.75 -9.63
N ILE A 196 18.77 -11.61 -9.93
CA ILE A 196 19.49 -12.54 -10.82
C ILE A 196 19.49 -13.96 -10.25
N THR A 197 19.74 -14.14 -8.95
CA THR A 197 19.69 -15.47 -8.33
C THR A 197 18.30 -16.09 -8.41
N GLN A 198 17.24 -15.31 -8.18
CA GLN A 198 15.86 -15.79 -8.30
C GLN A 198 15.49 -16.14 -9.74
N LEU A 199 15.94 -15.35 -10.72
CA LEU A 199 15.76 -15.64 -12.15
C LEU A 199 16.45 -16.95 -12.55
N CYS A 200 17.67 -17.19 -12.07
CA CYS A 200 18.41 -18.42 -12.33
C CYS A 200 17.72 -19.66 -11.74
N ILE A 201 17.19 -19.56 -10.53
CA ILE A 201 16.52 -20.70 -9.85
C ILE A 201 15.16 -20.98 -10.48
N LYS A 202 14.34 -19.94 -10.72
CA LYS A 202 13.02 -20.05 -11.32
C LYS A 202 13.09 -19.92 -12.84
N SER A 203 13.89 -20.77 -13.50
CA SER A 203 13.92 -20.92 -14.96
C SER A 203 12.61 -21.51 -15.53
N ASN A 204 11.48 -21.00 -15.06
CA ASN A 204 10.15 -21.20 -15.61
C ASN A 204 9.76 -19.90 -16.31
N ARG A 205 9.35 -20.02 -17.58
CA ARG A 205 9.03 -18.89 -18.48
C ARG A 205 8.01 -17.91 -17.88
N HIS A 206 7.07 -18.41 -17.07
CA HIS A 206 6.06 -17.57 -16.41
C HIS A 206 6.62 -16.73 -15.25
N ALA A 207 7.55 -17.26 -14.47
CA ALA A 207 8.15 -16.52 -13.35
C ALA A 207 9.04 -15.38 -13.83
N LEU A 208 9.75 -15.59 -14.94
CA LEU A 208 10.56 -14.57 -15.59
C LEU A 208 9.70 -13.41 -16.11
N LEU A 209 8.55 -13.71 -16.70
CA LEU A 209 7.60 -12.69 -17.14
C LEU A 209 7.04 -11.89 -15.97
N ALA A 210 6.68 -12.55 -14.86
CA ALA A 210 6.21 -11.87 -13.66
C ALA A 210 7.26 -10.92 -13.06
N LEU A 211 8.53 -11.36 -12.96
CA LEU A 211 9.65 -10.52 -12.48
C LEU A 211 9.95 -9.33 -13.41
N PHE A 212 9.88 -9.55 -14.72
CA PHE A 212 10.04 -8.47 -15.69
C PHE A 212 8.92 -7.44 -15.58
N MET A 213 7.68 -7.90 -15.47
CA MET A 213 6.53 -7.03 -15.29
C MET A 213 6.62 -6.26 -13.97
N SER A 214 7.02 -6.89 -12.86
CA SER A 214 7.20 -6.17 -11.58
C SER A 214 8.28 -5.10 -11.67
N GLY A 215 9.36 -5.34 -12.42
CA GLY A 215 10.40 -4.34 -12.70
C GLY A 215 9.90 -3.16 -13.53
N ILE A 216 9.08 -3.43 -14.55
CA ILE A 216 8.40 -2.38 -15.34
C ILE A 216 7.46 -1.57 -14.44
N TYR A 217 6.61 -2.23 -13.64
CA TYR A 217 5.70 -1.55 -12.73
C TYR A 217 6.45 -0.69 -11.72
N ALA A 218 7.55 -1.19 -11.15
CA ALA A 218 8.39 -0.40 -10.25
C ALA A 218 8.98 0.84 -10.96
N SER A 219 9.41 0.68 -12.20
CA SER A 219 9.95 1.78 -13.01
C SER A 219 8.88 2.81 -13.36
N ILE A 220 7.67 2.36 -13.75
CA ILE A 220 6.52 3.23 -14.02
C ILE A 220 6.12 3.98 -12.75
N GLY A 221 6.12 3.33 -11.58
CA GLY A 221 5.83 3.96 -10.31
C GLY A 221 6.83 5.07 -9.96
N LEU A 222 8.13 4.84 -10.15
CA LEU A 222 9.16 5.88 -9.97
C LEU A 222 9.04 7.04 -10.97
N ILE A 223 8.66 6.75 -12.22
CA ILE A 223 8.39 7.78 -13.22
C ILE A 223 7.12 8.56 -12.85
N ALA A 224 6.07 7.89 -12.41
CA ALA A 224 4.86 8.53 -11.91
C ALA A 224 5.15 9.37 -10.65
N GLU A 225 6.12 8.97 -9.83
CA GLU A 225 6.56 9.76 -8.68
C GLU A 225 7.26 11.05 -9.07
N SER A 226 8.19 10.94 -10.02
CA SER A 226 8.96 12.08 -10.49
C SER A 226 8.14 13.07 -11.33
N PHE A 227 7.12 12.62 -12.06
CA PHE A 227 6.38 13.48 -13.01
C PHE A 227 4.88 13.64 -12.71
N GLY A 228 4.27 12.68 -12.01
CA GLY A 228 2.82 12.61 -11.84
C GLY A 228 2.26 13.67 -10.90
N ALA A 229 2.98 14.02 -9.83
CA ALA A 229 2.51 15.01 -8.86
C ALA A 229 2.31 16.40 -9.50
N GLU A 230 3.22 16.83 -10.37
CA GLU A 230 3.11 18.13 -11.06
C GLU A 230 1.97 18.11 -12.09
N TYR A 231 1.84 17.00 -12.84
CA TYR A 231 0.78 16.85 -13.84
C TYR A 231 -0.61 16.83 -13.21
N ILE A 232 -0.81 16.04 -12.15
CA ILE A 232 -2.08 15.94 -11.43
C ILE A 232 -2.46 17.29 -10.80
N CYS A 233 -1.48 18.03 -10.24
CA CYS A 233 -1.75 19.37 -9.72
C CYS A 233 -2.23 20.32 -10.81
N LYS A 234 -1.64 20.26 -12.01
CA LYS A 234 -2.02 21.10 -13.15
C LYS A 234 -3.39 20.71 -13.74
N SER A 235 -3.76 19.44 -13.78
CA SER A 235 -4.99 18.98 -14.43
C SER A 235 -6.22 19.00 -13.51
N GLU A 236 -6.09 18.46 -12.30
CA GLU A 236 -7.22 18.24 -11.37
C GLU A 236 -7.22 19.23 -10.20
N GLY A 237 -6.16 20.03 -10.08
CA GLY A 237 -6.00 21.01 -9.01
C GLY A 237 -5.35 20.45 -7.73
N PRO A 238 -5.06 21.33 -6.75
CA PRO A 238 -4.22 21.01 -5.59
C PRO A 238 -4.87 20.04 -4.60
N PHE A 239 -6.18 19.84 -4.69
CA PHE A 239 -6.89 18.89 -3.83
C PHE A 239 -6.52 17.46 -4.21
N TRP A 240 -6.63 17.07 -5.48
CA TRP A 240 -6.38 15.70 -5.91
C TRP A 240 -4.90 15.32 -5.85
N SER A 241 -3.99 16.26 -6.09
CA SER A 241 -2.55 16.01 -5.96
C SER A 241 -2.12 15.67 -4.53
N GLN A 242 -2.91 16.00 -3.52
CA GLN A 242 -2.63 15.65 -2.12
C GLN A 242 -3.06 14.22 -1.77
N TYR A 243 -4.04 13.64 -2.47
CA TYR A 243 -4.58 12.31 -2.18
C TYR A 243 -4.09 11.25 -3.17
N PHE A 244 -3.91 11.61 -4.44
CA PHE A 244 -3.36 10.76 -5.50
C PHE A 244 -1.87 10.99 -5.63
N GLY A 245 -1.20 10.92 -4.48
CA GLY A 245 0.25 10.86 -4.45
C GLY A 245 0.75 9.61 -5.19
N PRO A 246 1.97 9.65 -5.73
CA PRO A 246 2.63 8.49 -6.30
C PRO A 246 2.63 7.29 -5.35
N GLU A 247 2.66 7.53 -4.05
CA GLU A 247 2.62 6.51 -2.99
C GLU A 247 1.26 5.81 -2.93
N PHE A 248 0.16 6.56 -3.12
CA PHE A 248 -1.19 5.99 -3.20
C PHE A 248 -1.35 5.15 -4.47
N ILE A 249 -0.87 5.67 -5.59
CA ILE A 249 -0.87 4.96 -6.88
C ILE A 249 -0.06 3.66 -6.77
N TRP A 250 1.12 3.72 -6.16
CA TRP A 250 1.96 2.56 -5.91
C TRP A 250 1.24 1.48 -5.10
N CYS A 251 0.61 1.85 -3.99
CA CYS A 251 -0.16 0.90 -3.17
C CYS A 251 -1.37 0.33 -3.91
N LEU A 252 -2.09 1.16 -4.67
CA LEU A 252 -3.23 0.73 -5.45
C LEU A 252 -2.81 -0.29 -6.52
N PHE A 253 -1.64 -0.12 -7.15
CA PHE A 253 -1.12 -1.08 -8.12
C PHE A 253 -0.45 -2.32 -7.50
N ALA A 254 0.21 -2.19 -6.35
CA ALA A 254 0.85 -3.31 -5.67
C ALA A 254 -0.17 -4.36 -5.16
N ASP A 255 -1.30 -3.91 -4.61
CA ASP A 255 -2.34 -4.80 -4.06
C ASP A 255 -3.25 -5.39 -5.14
N ILE A 256 -3.56 -4.62 -6.19
CA ILE A 256 -4.42 -5.07 -7.30
C ILE A 256 -3.74 -6.14 -8.16
N ILE A 257 -2.41 -6.08 -8.33
CA ILE A 257 -1.69 -6.91 -9.31
C ILE A 257 -1.13 -8.20 -8.70
N SER A 258 -0.78 -8.22 -7.41
CA SER A 258 0.09 -9.27 -6.88
C SER A 258 -0.60 -10.59 -6.52
N GLU A 259 -1.84 -10.61 -6.01
CA GLU A 259 -2.38 -11.89 -5.51
C GLU A 259 -3.91 -12.03 -5.46
N VAL A 260 -4.69 -10.94 -5.35
CA VAL A 260 -6.08 -11.06 -4.91
C VAL A 260 -7.09 -11.27 -6.05
N ILE A 261 -6.93 -10.59 -7.18
CA ILE A 261 -8.06 -10.44 -8.13
C ILE A 261 -8.38 -11.67 -9.02
N PRO A 262 -7.57 -12.72 -9.15
CA PRO A 262 -8.06 -13.92 -9.84
C PRO A 262 -8.92 -14.83 -8.97
N ASN A 263 -8.70 -14.86 -7.64
CA ASN A 263 -9.19 -15.97 -6.80
C ASN A 263 -9.95 -15.57 -5.52
N ASP A 264 -9.74 -14.38 -4.97
CA ASP A 264 -10.33 -13.96 -3.68
C ASP A 264 -11.01 -12.58 -3.76
N SER A 265 -11.97 -12.33 -2.86
CA SER A 265 -12.62 -11.01 -2.73
C SER A 265 -11.84 -10.08 -1.79
N CYS A 266 -11.80 -8.78 -2.11
CA CYS A 266 -11.15 -7.75 -1.32
C CYS A 266 -12.16 -6.73 -0.79
N LEU A 267 -12.07 -6.41 0.51
CA LEU A 267 -12.90 -5.39 1.13
C LEU A 267 -12.04 -4.17 1.51
N VAL A 268 -12.38 -3.01 0.95
CA VAL A 268 -11.65 -1.75 1.16
C VAL A 268 -12.51 -0.80 1.98
N PHE A 269 -12.03 -0.46 3.18
CA PHE A 269 -12.68 0.51 4.06
C PHE A 269 -12.17 1.91 3.79
N PHE A 270 -13.10 2.86 3.62
CA PHE A 270 -12.77 4.29 3.49
C PHE A 270 -13.31 5.05 4.70
N VAL A 271 -12.45 5.84 5.33
CA VAL A 271 -12.75 6.50 6.61
C VAL A 271 -13.42 7.88 6.41
N HIS A 272 -13.53 8.38 5.17
CA HIS A 272 -13.89 9.79 4.92
C HIS A 272 -15.20 9.99 4.14
N GLN A 273 -16.20 10.60 4.80
CA GLN A 273 -17.54 10.92 4.25
C GLN A 273 -17.59 11.76 2.95
N LYS A 274 -16.52 12.49 2.60
CA LYS A 274 -16.48 13.39 1.43
C LYS A 274 -15.95 12.74 0.15
N ILE A 275 -15.53 11.48 0.22
CA ILE A 275 -15.01 10.76 -0.92
C ILE A 275 -16.17 10.35 -1.83
N ASN A 276 -16.07 10.68 -3.12
CA ASN A 276 -17.03 10.20 -4.11
C ASN A 276 -16.71 8.74 -4.46
N TYR A 277 -17.33 7.81 -3.71
CA TYR A 277 -17.14 6.35 -3.84
C TYR A 277 -17.45 5.84 -5.26
N GLU A 278 -18.41 6.50 -5.93
CA GLU A 278 -18.77 6.20 -7.30
C GLU A 278 -17.62 6.46 -8.28
N ASN A 279 -16.88 7.56 -8.08
CA ASN A 279 -15.70 7.88 -8.89
C ASN A 279 -14.55 6.90 -8.62
N ILE A 280 -14.36 6.48 -7.37
CA ILE A 280 -13.33 5.48 -7.01
C ILE A 280 -13.66 4.13 -7.65
N ALA A 281 -14.90 3.67 -7.55
CA ALA A 281 -15.32 2.42 -8.18
C ALA A 281 -15.12 2.46 -9.70
N ARG A 282 -15.47 3.57 -10.37
CA ARG A 282 -15.18 3.78 -11.80
C ARG A 282 -13.69 3.77 -12.12
N LEU A 283 -12.86 4.38 -11.26
CA LEU A 283 -11.42 4.41 -11.43
C LEU A 283 -10.82 3.00 -11.36
N ILE A 284 -11.23 2.21 -10.37
CA ILE A 284 -10.79 0.82 -10.20
C ILE A 284 -11.17 -0.01 -11.42
N VAL A 285 -12.42 0.08 -11.88
CA VAL A 285 -12.88 -0.62 -13.09
C VAL A 285 -12.04 -0.26 -14.31
N ARG A 286 -11.68 1.01 -14.49
CA ARG A 286 -10.81 1.45 -15.61
C ARG A 286 -9.40 0.89 -15.55
N PHE A 287 -8.89 0.58 -14.36
CA PHE A 287 -7.53 0.07 -14.16
C PHE A 287 -7.45 -1.46 -14.07
N MET A 288 -8.58 -2.16 -13.95
CA MET A 288 -8.58 -3.62 -14.00
C MET A 288 -8.30 -4.14 -15.42
N LEU A 289 -7.52 -5.22 -15.54
CA LEU A 289 -7.13 -5.82 -16.82
C LEU A 289 -8.35 -6.31 -17.62
N GLU A 290 -8.40 -6.04 -18.93
CA GLU A 290 -9.44 -6.52 -19.87
C GLU A 290 -9.77 -8.01 -19.72
N LYS A 291 -8.76 -8.85 -19.47
CA LYS A 291 -8.94 -10.30 -19.32
C LYS A 291 -9.71 -10.69 -18.04
N LEU A 292 -9.55 -9.94 -16.94
CA LEU A 292 -10.36 -10.13 -15.72
C LEU A 292 -11.77 -9.57 -15.89
N LEU A 293 -11.93 -8.57 -16.77
CA LEU A 293 -13.23 -7.98 -17.08
C LEU A 293 -14.11 -8.95 -17.88
N GLU A 294 -13.55 -9.77 -18.78
CA GLU A 294 -14.31 -10.77 -19.55
C GLU A 294 -14.86 -11.92 -18.68
N ASP A 295 -14.01 -12.56 -17.86
CA ASP A 295 -14.41 -13.68 -16.99
C ASP A 295 -15.45 -13.28 -15.93
N ASN A 296 -15.36 -12.04 -15.42
CA ASN A 296 -16.32 -11.52 -14.44
C ASN A 296 -17.63 -11.07 -15.08
N ARG A 297 -17.64 -10.63 -16.34
CA ARG A 297 -18.84 -10.08 -16.99
C ARG A 297 -19.96 -11.13 -17.16
N GLU A 298 -19.61 -12.37 -17.48
CA GLU A 298 -20.58 -13.47 -17.62
C GLU A 298 -21.21 -13.89 -16.28
N LYS A 299 -20.45 -13.82 -15.18
CA LYS A 299 -20.95 -14.14 -13.84
C LYS A 299 -21.71 -12.98 -13.21
N SER A 300 -21.24 -11.76 -13.44
CA SER A 300 -21.87 -10.54 -12.96
C SER A 300 -23.20 -10.24 -13.66
N SER A 301 -23.44 -10.71 -14.88
CA SER A 301 -24.71 -10.46 -15.59
C SER A 301 -25.91 -11.09 -14.88
N VAL A 302 -25.75 -12.30 -14.31
CA VAL A 302 -26.81 -12.99 -13.55
C VAL A 302 -27.18 -12.22 -12.28
N LEU A 303 -26.18 -11.67 -11.59
CA LEU A 303 -26.39 -10.85 -10.39
C LEU A 303 -26.95 -9.46 -10.72
N LEU A 304 -26.57 -8.90 -11.87
CA LEU A 304 -27.13 -7.65 -12.37
C LEU A 304 -28.61 -7.81 -12.74
N GLU A 305 -28.98 -8.91 -13.40
CA GLU A 305 -30.36 -9.22 -13.78
C GLU A 305 -31.25 -9.38 -12.55
N SER A 306 -30.81 -10.12 -11.52
CA SER A 306 -31.57 -10.27 -10.27
C SER A 306 -31.71 -8.95 -9.49
N LEU A 307 -30.68 -8.09 -9.52
CA LEU A 307 -30.76 -6.76 -8.92
C LEU A 307 -31.68 -5.80 -9.69
N ILE A 308 -31.76 -5.92 -11.01
CA ILE A 308 -32.68 -5.12 -11.84
C ILE A 308 -34.12 -5.57 -11.62
N GLU A 309 -34.35 -6.87 -11.48
CA GLU A 309 -35.66 -7.47 -11.21
C GLU A 309 -36.21 -7.05 -9.84
N VAL A 310 -35.36 -7.03 -8.81
CA VAL A 310 -35.75 -6.62 -7.44
C VAL A 310 -35.92 -5.11 -7.29
N ASN A 311 -35.15 -4.29 -8.02
CA ASN A 311 -35.11 -2.83 -7.82
C ASN A 311 -35.98 -2.04 -8.82
N GLU A 312 -36.97 -2.68 -9.46
CA GLU A 312 -37.93 -2.06 -10.38
C GLU A 312 -37.31 -0.94 -11.24
N SER A 313 -36.24 -1.25 -11.97
CA SER A 313 -35.53 -0.38 -12.93
C SER A 313 -34.75 0.85 -12.42
N ASN A 314 -34.74 1.17 -11.13
CA ASN A 314 -34.12 2.40 -10.59
C ASN A 314 -32.61 2.33 -10.28
N LEU A 315 -31.90 1.31 -10.76
CA LEU A 315 -30.45 1.20 -10.53
C LEU A 315 -29.68 2.26 -11.34
N ARG A 316 -28.83 3.06 -10.69
CA ARG A 316 -27.96 4.04 -11.38
C ARG A 316 -27.01 3.34 -12.34
N ASP A 317 -26.76 3.94 -13.50
CA ASP A 317 -25.89 3.37 -14.54
C ASP A 317 -24.46 3.12 -14.07
N THR A 318 -23.96 3.93 -13.13
CA THR A 318 -22.65 3.67 -12.56
C THR A 318 -22.60 2.40 -11.73
N VAL A 319 -23.63 2.14 -10.91
CA VAL A 319 -23.72 0.89 -10.14
C VAL A 319 -23.83 -0.30 -11.09
N LYS A 320 -24.64 -0.19 -12.15
CA LYS A 320 -24.72 -1.23 -13.19
C LYS A 320 -23.35 -1.50 -13.81
N THR A 321 -22.64 -0.44 -14.17
CA THR A 321 -21.32 -0.52 -14.78
C THR A 321 -20.33 -1.17 -13.82
N THR A 322 -20.23 -0.72 -12.57
CA THR A 322 -19.23 -1.26 -11.64
C THR A 322 -19.52 -2.72 -11.27
N ILE A 323 -20.79 -3.08 -11.03
CA ILE A 323 -21.19 -4.46 -10.73
C ILE A 323 -20.93 -5.40 -11.92
N SER A 324 -21.13 -4.93 -13.16
CA SER A 324 -20.82 -5.70 -14.37
C SER A 324 -19.34 -6.10 -14.49
N TYR A 325 -18.47 -5.45 -13.71
CA TYR A 325 -17.05 -5.74 -13.60
C TYR A 325 -16.63 -6.31 -12.24
N GLY A 326 -17.57 -6.72 -11.39
CA GLY A 326 -17.29 -7.32 -10.07
C GLY A 326 -16.99 -6.31 -8.94
N VAL A 327 -17.18 -5.01 -9.18
CA VAL A 327 -16.89 -3.96 -8.21
C VAL A 327 -18.20 -3.40 -7.64
N ALA A 328 -18.42 -3.53 -6.34
CA ALA A 328 -19.57 -2.96 -5.64
C ALA A 328 -19.12 -1.92 -4.61
N TYR A 329 -19.92 -0.87 -4.41
CA TYR A 329 -19.65 0.15 -3.41
C TYR A 329 -20.89 0.44 -2.58
N HIS A 330 -20.69 0.75 -1.30
CA HIS A 330 -21.73 1.08 -0.34
C HIS A 330 -21.38 2.37 0.39
N HIS A 331 -22.31 3.32 0.38
CA HIS A 331 -22.24 4.50 1.24
C HIS A 331 -23.62 4.81 1.80
N SER A 332 -23.66 5.36 3.01
CA SER A 332 -24.87 5.74 3.76
C SER A 332 -25.71 6.87 3.12
N GLY A 333 -25.40 7.26 1.88
CA GLY A 333 -26.14 8.25 1.09
C GLY A 333 -26.82 7.66 -0.16
N LEU A 334 -26.89 6.33 -0.28
CA LEU A 334 -27.74 5.64 -1.25
C LEU A 334 -29.23 5.57 -0.81
N THR A 335 -29.54 6.18 0.34
CA THR A 335 -30.76 6.05 1.14
C THR A 335 -31.91 7.00 0.75
N ASP A 336 -31.70 7.97 -0.13
CA ASP A 336 -32.79 8.90 -0.49
C ASP A 336 -33.84 8.28 -1.44
N ASP A 337 -33.50 7.19 -2.15
CA ASP A 337 -34.40 6.48 -3.06
C ASP A 337 -34.57 4.98 -2.69
N GLY A 338 -34.91 4.74 -1.41
CA GLY A 338 -35.82 3.70 -0.86
C GLY A 338 -35.81 2.21 -1.24
N HIS A 339 -35.16 1.72 -2.30
CA HIS A 339 -35.39 0.33 -2.77
C HIS A 339 -34.14 -0.50 -3.04
N VAL A 340 -32.99 0.12 -3.31
CA VAL A 340 -31.71 -0.59 -3.54
C VAL A 340 -31.21 -1.32 -2.28
N GLU A 341 -31.76 -0.97 -1.12
CA GLU A 341 -31.32 -1.39 0.21
C GLU A 341 -31.59 -2.88 0.51
N LEU A 342 -32.64 -3.51 -0.01
CA LEU A 342 -32.99 -4.88 0.42
C LEU A 342 -32.25 -6.01 -0.32
N GLY A 343 -31.92 -5.84 -1.60
CA GLY A 343 -31.34 -6.92 -2.41
C GLY A 343 -29.86 -7.20 -2.11
N LEU A 344 -29.04 -6.14 -2.11
CA LEU A 344 -27.61 -6.23 -1.79
C LEU A 344 -27.39 -6.41 -0.28
N ALA A 345 -28.12 -5.67 0.58
CA ALA A 345 -27.88 -5.73 2.02
C ALA A 345 -28.33 -7.04 2.63
N SER A 346 -29.35 -7.74 2.13
CA SER A 346 -29.77 -9.04 2.71
C SER A 346 -28.80 -10.18 2.40
N SER A 347 -28.25 -10.21 1.18
CA SER A 347 -27.27 -11.23 0.76
C SER A 347 -25.88 -10.99 1.35
N LEU A 348 -25.44 -9.73 1.45
CA LEU A 348 -24.21 -9.36 2.16
C LEU A 348 -24.37 -9.40 3.69
N ASN A 349 -25.55 -9.08 4.26
CA ASN A 349 -25.79 -9.14 5.72
C ASN A 349 -25.55 -10.55 6.25
N ASN A 350 -26.11 -11.59 5.64
CA ASN A 350 -26.02 -12.91 6.26
C ASN A 350 -24.57 -13.43 6.37
N HIS A 351 -23.66 -12.92 5.53
CA HIS A 351 -22.23 -13.28 5.60
C HIS A 351 -21.39 -12.28 6.43
N LEU A 352 -21.72 -10.99 6.42
CA LEU A 352 -21.00 -9.94 7.16
C LEU A 352 -21.47 -9.77 8.61
N THR A 353 -22.74 -10.05 8.92
CA THR A 353 -23.34 -9.83 10.25
C THR A 353 -22.70 -10.72 11.31
N THR A 354 -22.18 -11.90 10.97
CA THR A 354 -21.42 -12.73 11.93
C THR A 354 -20.03 -12.16 12.27
N SER A 355 -19.45 -11.35 11.38
CA SER A 355 -18.15 -10.68 11.60
C SER A 355 -18.29 -9.26 12.19
N LEU A 356 -19.35 -8.52 11.83
CA LEU A 356 -19.57 -7.13 12.27
C LEU A 356 -20.21 -7.02 13.66
N ILE A 357 -21.04 -7.98 14.10
CA ILE A 357 -21.66 -7.96 15.44
C ILE A 357 -20.63 -7.99 16.58
N ASN A 358 -19.41 -8.48 16.34
CA ASN A 358 -18.33 -8.48 17.34
C ASN A 358 -17.52 -7.17 17.42
N MET A 359 -17.74 -6.21 16.52
CA MET A 359 -17.04 -4.92 16.52
C MET A 359 -18.04 -3.80 16.79
N ASN A 360 -18.21 -3.49 18.08
CA ASN A 360 -19.07 -2.42 18.59
C ASN A 360 -18.52 -1.04 18.13
N LEU A 361 -18.91 -0.58 16.94
CA LEU A 361 -18.45 0.67 16.34
C LEU A 361 -19.64 1.61 16.10
N GLU A 362 -19.72 2.69 16.88
CA GLU A 362 -20.82 3.68 16.91
C GLU A 362 -20.81 4.70 15.74
N ASN A 363 -19.94 4.56 14.73
CA ASN A 363 -19.84 5.52 13.62
C ASN A 363 -20.15 4.88 12.24
N PRO A 364 -20.84 5.59 11.32
CA PRO A 364 -21.19 5.05 10.00
C PRO A 364 -19.94 4.91 9.13
N LEU A 365 -19.45 3.68 8.98
CA LEU A 365 -18.36 3.32 8.07
C LEU A 365 -18.89 3.23 6.63
N HIS A 366 -18.14 3.81 5.68
CA HIS A 366 -18.40 3.66 4.25
C HIS A 366 -17.51 2.55 3.67
N LEU A 367 -18.08 1.74 2.77
CA LEU A 367 -17.57 0.41 2.48
C LEU A 367 -17.49 0.18 0.96
N LEU A 368 -16.31 -0.08 0.43
CA LEU A 368 -16.11 -0.50 -0.96
C LEU A 368 -15.80 -1.99 -0.99
N TYR A 369 -16.65 -2.78 -1.63
CA TYR A 369 -16.52 -4.24 -1.70
C TYR A 369 -16.16 -4.67 -3.12
N ILE A 370 -14.92 -5.11 -3.32
CA ILE A 370 -14.41 -5.58 -4.61
C ILE A 370 -14.45 -7.11 -4.58
N THR A 371 -15.40 -7.72 -5.27
CA THR A 371 -15.54 -9.18 -5.28
C THR A 371 -15.04 -9.78 -6.59
N VAL A 372 -14.38 -10.92 -6.49
CA VAL A 372 -14.08 -11.79 -7.64
C VAL A 372 -14.96 -13.01 -7.49
N LEU A 373 -15.80 -13.26 -8.49
CA LEU A 373 -16.97 -14.12 -8.42
C LEU A 373 -16.63 -15.62 -8.55
N SER A 374 -15.67 -16.12 -7.77
CA SER A 374 -15.44 -17.56 -7.59
C SER A 374 -16.51 -18.20 -6.67
N ASP A 375 -17.10 -17.44 -5.74
CA ASP A 375 -18.09 -17.94 -4.75
C ASP A 375 -19.57 -17.75 -5.12
N LEU A 376 -19.88 -17.25 -6.32
CA LEU A 376 -21.24 -16.90 -6.74
C LEU A 376 -22.27 -18.05 -6.66
N PRO A 377 -21.95 -19.34 -7.00
CA PRO A 377 -22.95 -20.41 -6.98
C PRO A 377 -23.66 -20.56 -5.63
N ASN A 378 -22.92 -20.38 -4.53
CA ASN A 378 -23.43 -20.50 -3.17
C ASN A 378 -24.32 -19.30 -2.77
N MET A 379 -24.05 -18.10 -3.30
CA MET A 379 -24.88 -16.91 -3.09
C MET A 379 -26.20 -16.97 -3.86
N THR A 380 -26.19 -17.46 -5.12
CA THR A 380 -27.41 -17.68 -5.92
C THR A 380 -28.36 -18.71 -5.29
N ILE A 381 -27.83 -19.77 -4.66
CA ILE A 381 -28.65 -20.78 -3.97
C ILE A 381 -29.33 -20.18 -2.73
N GLY A 382 -28.61 -19.37 -1.94
CA GLY A 382 -29.17 -18.65 -0.79
C GLY A 382 -30.24 -17.63 -1.18
N PHE A 383 -30.06 -16.95 -2.32
CA PHE A 383 -31.01 -15.96 -2.84
C PHE A 383 -32.31 -16.63 -3.33
N ARG A 384 -32.22 -17.74 -4.06
CA ARG A 384 -33.40 -18.48 -4.55
C ARG A 384 -34.25 -19.06 -3.41
N GLN A 385 -33.60 -19.61 -2.38
CA GLN A 385 -34.28 -20.12 -1.18
C GLN A 385 -34.96 -19.01 -0.35
N LEU A 386 -34.44 -17.78 -0.41
CA LEU A 386 -35.03 -16.63 0.25
C LEU A 386 -36.26 -16.13 -0.50
N VAL A 387 -36.19 -16.04 -1.84
CA VAL A 387 -37.32 -15.68 -2.71
C VAL A 387 -38.47 -16.68 -2.54
N ASP A 388 -38.17 -17.98 -2.53
CA ASP A 388 -39.18 -19.04 -2.33
C ASP A 388 -39.86 -18.93 -0.94
N ARG A 389 -39.10 -18.55 0.12
CA ARG A 389 -39.66 -18.33 1.46
C ARG A 389 -40.52 -17.08 1.56
N VAL A 390 -40.15 -15.99 0.90
CA VAL A 390 -40.95 -14.75 0.90
C VAL A 390 -42.24 -14.94 0.10
N SER A 391 -42.20 -15.67 -1.02
CA SER A 391 -43.41 -16.03 -1.78
C SER A 391 -44.35 -17.00 -1.04
N SER A 392 -43.85 -17.70 -0.02
CA SER A 392 -44.67 -18.60 0.83
C SER A 392 -45.29 -17.92 2.06
N LEU A 393 -44.95 -16.64 2.29
CA LEU A 393 -45.43 -15.82 3.42
C LEU A 393 -46.44 -14.74 2.98
N GLN A 394 -46.82 -14.73 1.70
CA GLN A 394 -48.00 -14.07 1.15
C GLN A 394 -49.06 -15.13 0.83
#